data_AF-A0A3D5YI88-F1
#
_entry.id   AF-A0A3D5YI88-F1
#
_cell.length_a   1.000
_cell.length_b   1.000
_cell.length_c   1.000
_cell.angle_alpha   90.00
_cell.angle_beta   90.00
_cell.angle_gamma   90.00
#
_symmetry.space_group_name_H-M   'P 1'
#
loop_
_entity.id
_entity.type
_entity.pdbx_description
1 polymer ?
#
loop_
_entity_poly.entity_id
_entity_poly.type
_entity_poly.pdbx_seq_one_letter_code
_entity_poly.pdbx_strand_id
1 'polypeptide(L)'
;MKLCASFAPFISEHLFLQLQQFVGKQSIESIHLTHLPLWSHHYINKTLLEEIAKVRRIISLGLFIRSKNKIATKQPLQKIELQID
;
A
#
# COMPACT_ATOMS: atom_id res chain seq x y z
N MET A 1 0.14 0.53 -11.20
CA MET A 1 -0.23 -0.29 -12.36
C MET A 1 0.95 -0.64 -13.26
N LYS A 2 1.78 0.33 -13.68
CA LYS A 2 2.86 0.09 -14.67
C LYS A 2 3.83 -1.04 -14.28
N LEU A 3 4.23 -1.12 -13.01
CA LEU A 3 5.09 -2.20 -12.50
C LEU A 3 4.44 -3.59 -12.56
N CYS A 4 3.11 -3.67 -12.46
CA CYS A 4 2.38 -4.92 -12.49
C CYS A 4 2.03 -5.37 -13.91
N ALA A 5 2.23 -4.51 -14.92
CA ALA A 5 1.76 -4.74 -16.28
C ALA A 5 2.35 -6.01 -16.92
N SER A 6 3.63 -6.29 -16.66
CA SER A 6 4.32 -7.49 -17.16
C SER A 6 3.85 -8.79 -16.49
N PHE A 7 3.32 -8.73 -15.27
CA PHE A 7 2.94 -9.91 -14.49
C PHE A 7 1.43 -10.19 -14.53
N ALA A 8 0.61 -9.16 -14.64
CA ALA A 8 -0.84 -9.24 -14.64
C ALA A 8 -1.43 -8.34 -15.74
N PRO A 9 -1.25 -8.70 -17.03
CA PRO A 9 -1.46 -7.79 -18.15
C PRO A 9 -2.91 -7.30 -18.27
N PHE A 10 -3.88 -8.20 -18.16
CA PHE A 10 -5.29 -7.85 -18.33
C PHE A 10 -5.85 -7.07 -17.13
N ILE A 11 -5.48 -7.44 -15.91
CA ILE A 11 -5.95 -6.77 -14.68
C ILE A 11 -5.38 -5.35 -14.59
N SER A 12 -4.07 -5.20 -14.85
CA SER A 12 -3.42 -3.89 -14.82
C SER A 12 -3.94 -2.95 -15.91
N GLU A 13 -4.24 -3.47 -17.11
CA GLU A 13 -4.86 -2.71 -18.21
C GLU A 13 -6.25 -2.22 -17.81
N HIS A 14 -7.13 -3.13 -17.38
CA HIS A 14 -8.49 -2.79 -17.03
C HIS A 14 -8.52 -1.69 -15.96
N LEU A 15 -7.78 -1.86 -14.87
CA LEU A 15 -7.74 -0.88 -13.80
C LEU A 15 -7.10 0.44 -14.23
N PHE A 16 -6.09 0.42 -15.10
CA PHE A 16 -5.49 1.64 -15.65
C PHE A 16 -6.48 2.46 -16.46
N LEU A 17 -7.24 1.80 -17.34
CA LEU A 17 -8.29 2.43 -18.13
C LEU A 17 -9.41 3.00 -17.24
N GLN A 18 -9.84 2.25 -16.21
CA GLN A 18 -10.84 2.75 -15.26
C GLN A 18 -10.34 3.98 -14.50
N LEU A 19 -9.10 3.97 -14.01
CA LEU A 19 -8.54 5.12 -13.28
C LEU A 19 -8.38 6.35 -14.18
N GLN A 20 -8.03 6.18 -15.45
CA GLN A 20 -7.92 7.30 -16.40
C GLN A 20 -9.24 8.07 -16.57
N GLN A 21 -10.38 7.39 -16.47
CA GLN A 21 -11.70 8.04 -16.55
C GLN A 21 -11.89 9.10 -15.46
N PHE A 22 -11.29 8.93 -14.27
CA PHE A 22 -11.39 9.87 -13.16
C PHE A 22 -10.38 11.02 -13.23
N VAL A 23 -9.24 10.81 -13.90
CA VAL A 23 -8.13 11.78 -13.94
C VAL A 23 -8.34 12.86 -15.03
N GLY A 24 -9.32 12.67 -15.92
CA GLY A 24 -9.63 13.64 -17.00
C GLY A 24 -8.52 13.78 -18.04
N LYS A 25 -7.50 12.91 -18.01
CA LYS A 25 -6.40 12.85 -18.98
C LYS A 25 -6.44 11.51 -19.68
N GLN A 26 -6.99 11.48 -20.90
CA GLN A 26 -6.99 10.33 -21.78
C GLN A 26 -5.82 10.39 -22.77
N SER A 27 -4.60 10.63 -22.29
CA SER A 27 -3.45 10.76 -23.19
C SER A 27 -2.82 9.40 -23.55
N ILE A 28 -3.23 8.29 -22.91
CA ILE A 28 -2.56 7.00 -23.06
C ILE A 28 -3.59 5.89 -23.27
N GLU A 29 -3.53 5.23 -24.42
CA GLU A 29 -4.50 4.20 -24.83
C GLU A 29 -4.36 2.89 -24.05
N SER A 30 -3.14 2.49 -23.68
CA SER A 30 -2.89 1.25 -22.95
C SER A 30 -1.70 1.40 -22.02
N ILE A 31 -1.73 0.72 -20.87
CA ILE A 31 -0.61 0.75 -19.93
C ILE A 31 0.63 0.07 -20.49
N HIS A 32 0.43 -0.91 -21.39
CA HIS A 32 1.50 -1.71 -22.00
C HIS A 32 2.36 -0.90 -22.98
N LEU A 33 1.86 0.24 -23.42
CA LEU A 33 2.57 1.19 -24.30
C LEU A 33 3.29 2.29 -23.51
N THR A 34 3.38 2.16 -22.18
CA THR A 34 4.02 3.17 -21.33
C THR A 34 5.41 2.76 -20.87
N HIS A 35 6.29 3.74 -20.71
CA HIS A 35 7.57 3.53 -20.04
C HIS A 35 7.39 3.10 -18.59
N LEU A 36 8.26 2.20 -18.14
CA LEU A 36 8.41 1.87 -16.74
C LEU A 36 8.72 3.12 -15.91
N PRO A 37 8.19 3.21 -14.67
CA PRO A 37 8.43 4.35 -13.83
C PRO A 37 9.92 4.41 -13.43
N LEU A 38 10.49 5.60 -13.52
CA LEU A 38 11.81 5.91 -12.98
C LEU A 38 11.65 6.43 -11.55
N TRP A 39 12.59 6.07 -10.68
CA TRP A 39 12.61 6.55 -9.30
C TRP A 39 13.13 8.00 -9.25
N SER A 40 12.81 8.73 -8.18
CA SER A 40 13.28 10.10 -7.96
C SER A 40 13.75 10.28 -6.52
N HIS A 41 14.95 10.83 -6.34
CA HIS A 41 15.51 11.15 -5.02
C HIS A 41 14.63 12.10 -4.21
N HIS A 42 13.88 12.98 -4.88
CA HIS A 42 13.02 13.96 -4.23
C HIS A 42 11.93 13.31 -3.36
N TYR A 43 11.44 12.13 -3.72
CA TYR A 43 10.39 11.43 -2.98
C TYR A 43 10.92 10.47 -1.90
N ILE A 44 12.24 10.34 -1.74
CA ILE A 44 12.83 9.43 -0.75
C ILE A 44 13.03 10.17 0.58
N ASN A 45 12.21 9.82 1.58
CA ASN A 45 12.37 10.27 2.96
C ASN A 45 12.61 9.07 3.89
N LYS A 46 13.87 8.87 4.32
CA LYS A 46 14.27 7.71 5.13
C LYS A 46 13.67 7.77 6.54
N THR A 47 13.67 8.95 7.18
CA THR A 47 13.13 9.14 8.52
C THR A 47 11.65 8.74 8.57
N LEU A 48 10.85 9.20 7.60
CA LEU A 48 9.44 8.83 7.48
C LEU A 48 9.24 7.32 7.27
N LEU A 49 10.10 6.69 6.45
CA LEU A 49 10.02 5.24 6.22
C LEU A 49 10.28 4.44 7.50
N GLU A 50 11.24 4.88 8.31
CA GLU A 50 11.54 4.26 9.62
C GLU A 50 10.39 4.44 10.60
N GLU A 51 9.78 5.62 10.66
CA GLU A 51 8.59 5.88 11.48
C GLU A 51 7.41 4.98 11.08
N ILE A 52 7.10 4.90 9.78
CA ILE A 52 6.04 4.03 9.26
C ILE A 52 6.35 2.55 9.55
N ALA A 53 7.61 2.12 9.48
CA ALA A 53 8.00 0.76 9.79
C ALA A 53 7.72 0.42 11.27
N LYS A 54 8.06 1.33 12.20
CA LYS A 54 7.73 1.20 13.62
C LYS A 54 6.22 1.10 13.83
N VAL A 55 5.44 2.02 13.26
CA VAL A 55 3.96 2.00 13.36
C VAL A 55 3.38 0.69 12.82
N ARG A 56 3.89 0.18 11.69
CA ARG A 56 3.44 -1.11 11.13
C ARG A 56 3.73 -2.27 12.08
N ARG A 57 4.92 -2.31 12.70
CA ARG A 57 5.28 -3.34 13.70
C ARG A 57 4.32 -3.30 14.89
N ILE A 58 3.99 -2.11 15.39
CA ILE A 58 3.02 -1.92 16.48
C ILE A 58 1.65 -2.49 16.09
N ILE A 59 1.14 -2.13 14.91
CA ILE A 59 -0.17 -2.61 14.42
C ILE A 59 -0.17 -4.14 14.29
N SER A 60 0.88 -4.72 13.68
CA SER A 60 1.00 -6.17 13.52
C SER A 60 1.04 -6.91 14.86
N LEU A 61 1.79 -6.40 15.85
CA LEU A 61 1.83 -6.97 17.20
C LEU A 61 0.47 -6.87 17.90
N GLY A 62 -0.20 -5.73 17.78
CA GLY A 62 -1.56 -5.53 18.31
C GLY A 62 -2.55 -6.55 17.72
N LEU A 63 -2.56 -6.72 16.40
CA LEU A 63 -3.39 -7.71 15.72
C LEU A 63 -3.07 -9.14 16.16
N PHE A 64 -1.79 -9.47 16.32
CA PHE A 64 -1.35 -10.78 16.79
C PHE A 64 -1.87 -11.08 18.20
N ILE A 65 -1.69 -10.15 19.15
CA ILE A 65 -2.15 -10.32 20.53
C ILE A 65 -3.67 -10.44 20.59
N ARG A 66 -4.41 -9.67 19.79
CA ARG A 66 -5.87 -9.81 19.68
C ARG A 66 -6.26 -11.20 19.20
N SER A 67 -5.62 -11.69 18.15
CA SER A 67 -5.88 -13.02 17.60
C SER A 67 -5.57 -14.11 18.63
N LYS A 68 -4.44 -14.01 19.33
CA LYS A 68 -4.03 -14.94 20.39
C LYS A 68 -5.07 -15.03 21.51
N ASN A 69 -5.65 -13.90 21.89
CA ASN A 69 -6.70 -13.81 22.92
C ASN A 69 -8.12 -13.95 22.36
N LYS A 70 -8.28 -14.28 21.07
CA LYS A 70 -9.58 -14.45 20.38
C LYS A 70 -10.50 -13.23 20.48
N ILE A 71 -9.94 -12.02 20.50
CA ILE A 71 -10.69 -10.76 20.57
C ILE A 71 -11.02 -10.27 19.15
N ALA A 72 -12.31 -10.22 18.80
CA ALA A 72 -12.78 -9.77 17.48
C ALA A 72 -12.41 -8.30 17.21
N THR A 73 -11.88 -7.98 16.03
CA THR A 73 -11.36 -6.63 15.67
C THR A 73 -12.36 -5.47 15.84
N LYS A 74 -13.66 -5.74 15.69
CA LYS A 74 -14.75 -4.77 15.91
C LYS A 74 -14.94 -4.36 17.37
N GLN A 75 -14.39 -5.11 18.32
CA GLN A 75 -14.46 -4.77 19.74
C GLN A 75 -13.39 -3.71 20.06
N PRO A 76 -13.78 -2.50 20.54
CA PRO A 76 -12.82 -1.50 21.00
C PRO A 76 -12.11 -2.01 22.26
N LEU A 77 -10.82 -1.72 22.36
CA LEU A 77 -10.01 -2.07 23.52
C LEU A 77 -9.82 -0.84 24.41
N GLN A 78 -9.95 -1.01 25.72
CA GLN A 78 -9.68 0.07 26.66
C GLN A 78 -8.19 0.42 26.70
N LYS A 79 -7.31 -0.58 26.61
CA LYS A 79 -5.85 -0.40 26.63
C LYS A 79 -5.15 -1.56 25.90
N ILE A 80 -4.00 -1.26 25.30
CA ILE A 80 -3.02 -2.24 24.80
C ILE A 80 -1.64 -1.76 25.26
N GLU A 81 -0.86 -2.65 25.85
CA GLU A 81 0.54 -2.39 26.20
C GLU A 81 1.44 -3.28 25.35
N LEU A 82 2.44 -2.66 24.73
CA LEU A 82 3.40 -3.32 23.86
C LEU A 82 4.79 -2.81 24.26
N GLN A 83 5.74 -3.73 24.43
CA GLN A 83 7.15 -3.36 24.50
C GLN A 83 7.75 -3.48 23.10
N ILE A 84 8.31 -2.38 22.62
CA ILE A 84 8.93 -2.25 21.31
C ILE A 84 10.31 -1.68 21.56
N ASP A 85 11.33 -2.35 21.03
CA ASP A 85 12.74 -1.91 21.09
C ASP A 85 12.97 -0.61 20.30
#